data_AF-A0A9N9HT82-F1
#
_entry.id   AF-A0A9N9HT82-F1
#
_cell.length_a   1.000
_cell.length_b   1.000
_cell.length_c   1.000
_cell.angle_alpha   90.00
_cell.angle_beta   90.00
_cell.angle_gamma   90.00
#
_symmetry.space_group_name_H-M   'P 1'
#
loop_
_entity.id
_entity.type
_entity.pdbx_description
1 polymer ?
#
loop_
_entity_poly.entity_id
_entity_poly.type
_entity_poly.pdbx_seq_one_letter_code
_entity_poly.pdbx_strand_id
1 'polypeptide(L)'
;PRRRFSSSVNNAKRRAACLGRGGTSRVRLKMLGEKGVGHIQVMCPGFAADCLETLEEIAEQNREVFLGAGGKKYEYIPALNATPEHIEMMANLVAAYR
;
A
#
# COMPACT_ATOMS: atom_id res chain seq x y z
N PRO A 1 -3.07 -3.26 22.72
CA PRO A 1 -3.29 -2.19 21.73
C PRO A 1 -3.73 -2.75 20.36
N ARG A 2 -5.01 -2.60 19.99
CA ARG A 2 -5.53 -3.12 18.72
C ARG A 2 -5.06 -2.25 17.55
N ARG A 3 -4.19 -2.79 16.68
CA ARG A 3 -3.87 -2.15 15.39
C ARG A 3 -5.12 -2.20 14.51
N ARG A 4 -5.56 -1.05 14.00
CA ARG A 4 -6.74 -0.94 13.13
C ARG A 4 -6.29 -1.04 11.67
N PHE A 5 -6.71 -2.10 10.98
CA PHE A 5 -6.45 -2.27 9.56
C PHE A 5 -7.58 -1.67 8.73
N SER A 6 -7.23 -1.08 7.59
CA SER A 6 -8.20 -0.72 6.57
C SER A 6 -7.61 -0.90 5.19
N SER A 7 -8.34 -1.54 4.28
CA SER A 7 -8.00 -1.61 2.87
C SER A 7 -8.54 -0.39 2.12
N SER A 8 -7.77 0.08 1.15
CA SER A 8 -8.15 1.12 0.21
C SER A 8 -7.47 0.83 -1.13
N VAL A 9 -8.13 1.19 -2.24
CA VAL A 9 -7.64 0.88 -3.58
C VAL A 9 -6.87 2.09 -4.12
N ASN A 10 -5.63 1.85 -4.56
CA ASN A 10 -4.84 2.80 -5.35
C ASN A 10 -4.77 2.33 -6.79
N ASN A 11 -5.13 3.21 -7.71
CA ASN A 11 -5.10 2.94 -9.14
C ASN A 11 -3.87 3.64 -9.73
N ALA A 12 -2.71 2.98 -9.68
CA ALA A 12 -1.45 3.57 -10.14
C ALA A 12 -1.40 3.83 -11.66
N LYS A 13 -2.37 3.34 -12.47
CA LYS A 13 -2.50 3.68 -13.90
C LYS A 13 -3.85 3.20 -14.48
N ARG A 14 -4.83 4.12 -14.56
CA ARG A 14 -6.10 4.10 -15.35
C ARG A 14 -6.90 2.78 -15.51
N ARG A 15 -8.17 2.84 -15.06
CA ARG A 15 -9.35 2.01 -15.40
C ARG A 15 -9.31 0.51 -15.05
N ALA A 16 -9.68 0.21 -13.81
CA ALA A 16 -10.60 -0.89 -13.50
C ALA A 16 -11.42 -0.48 -12.27
N ALA A 17 -12.72 -0.29 -12.47
CA ALA A 17 -13.68 0.05 -11.41
C ALA A 17 -14.37 -1.23 -10.93
N CYS A 18 -14.44 -1.42 -9.61
CA CYS A 18 -15.56 -2.11 -8.97
C CYS A 18 -15.83 -1.51 -7.57
N LEU A 19 -16.74 -0.54 -7.61
CA LEU A 19 -17.76 -0.09 -6.64
C LEU A 19 -17.52 -0.22 -5.12
N GLY A 20 -17.42 0.96 -4.48
CA GLY A 20 -17.66 1.18 -3.06
C GLY A 20 -17.22 2.56 -2.56
N ARG A 21 -17.88 3.65 -3.01
CA ARG A 21 -17.70 5.08 -2.62
C ARG A 21 -16.26 5.62 -2.75
N GLY A 22 -16.05 6.44 -3.78
CA GLY A 22 -14.76 6.98 -4.21
C GLY A 22 -14.08 7.91 -3.21
N GLY A 23 -13.00 7.43 -2.61
CA GLY A 23 -11.93 8.24 -2.06
C GLY A 23 -10.61 7.59 -2.39
N THR A 24 -9.83 8.21 -3.28
CA THR A 24 -8.42 7.89 -3.55
C THR A 24 -7.64 7.77 -2.24
N SER A 25 -6.62 6.90 -2.12
CA SER A 25 -5.91 6.77 -0.84
C SER A 25 -5.33 8.09 -0.34
N ARG A 26 -4.99 9.04 -1.22
CA ARG A 26 -4.62 10.42 -0.85
C ARG A 26 -5.65 11.12 0.04
N VAL A 27 -6.93 11.04 -0.31
CA VAL A 27 -8.03 11.66 0.47
C VAL A 27 -8.13 11.00 1.84
N ARG A 28 -7.99 9.67 1.89
CA ARG A 28 -8.03 8.91 3.13
C ARG A 28 -6.82 9.23 4.03
N LEU A 29 -5.62 9.32 3.47
CA LEU A 29 -4.40 9.65 4.18
C LEU A 29 -4.45 11.06 4.76
N LYS A 30 -4.90 12.03 3.96
CA LYS A 30 -5.12 13.41 4.43
C LYS A 30 -6.10 13.44 5.63
N MET A 31 -7.26 12.80 5.50
CA MET A 31 -8.23 12.71 6.60
C MET A 31 -7.67 12.01 7.84
N LEU A 32 -6.80 11.00 7.68
CA LEU A 32 -6.17 10.32 8.82
C LEU A 32 -5.16 11.23 9.51
N GLY A 33 -4.37 12.00 8.76
CA GLY A 33 -3.50 13.04 9.31
C GLY A 33 -4.28 14.10 10.07
N GLU A 34 -5.34 14.64 9.46
CA GLU A 34 -6.23 15.64 10.08
C GLU A 34 -6.91 15.12 11.36
N LYS A 35 -7.22 13.82 11.42
CA LYS A 35 -7.77 13.15 12.61
C LYS A 35 -6.71 12.88 13.70
N GLY A 36 -5.48 13.32 13.51
CA GLY A 36 -4.39 13.16 14.47
C GLY A 36 -3.86 11.73 14.57
N VAL A 37 -4.03 10.90 13.53
CA VAL A 37 -3.42 9.57 13.51
C VAL A 37 -1.91 9.74 13.52
N GLY A 38 -1.26 9.27 14.59
CA GLY A 38 0.18 9.46 14.77
C GLY A 38 1.01 8.60 13.82
N HIS A 39 0.62 7.35 13.58
CA HIS A 39 1.44 6.39 12.84
C HIS A 39 0.61 5.53 11.90
N ILE A 40 1.05 5.44 10.65
CA ILE A 40 0.48 4.54 9.65
C ILE A 40 1.57 3.73 8.95
N GLN A 41 1.19 2.51 8.59
CA GLN A 41 1.97 1.63 7.72
C GLN A 41 1.14 1.34 6.47
N VAL A 42 1.76 1.47 5.30
CA VAL A 42 1.10 1.28 4.00
C VAL A 42 1.78 0.14 3.27
N MET A 43 0.99 -0.75 2.69
CA MET A 43 1.45 -1.88 1.90
C MET A 43 0.54 -2.06 0.68
N CYS A 44 1.07 -2.67 -0.39
CA CYS A 44 0.36 -2.89 -1.64
C CYS A 44 0.14 -4.40 -1.90
N PRO A 45 -0.86 -5.05 -1.25
CA PRO A 45 -1.02 -6.51 -1.32
C PRO A 45 -1.50 -7.03 -2.69
N GLY A 46 -1.89 -6.12 -3.60
CA GLY A 46 -2.27 -6.47 -4.96
C GLY A 46 -1.09 -6.71 -5.91
N PHE A 47 0.15 -6.48 -5.46
CA PHE A 47 1.35 -6.65 -6.25
C PHE A 47 2.39 -7.45 -5.46
N ALA A 48 2.99 -8.46 -6.12
CA ALA A 48 4.01 -9.31 -5.51
C ALA A 48 5.41 -8.66 -5.53
N ALA A 49 5.63 -7.68 -6.41
CA ALA A 49 6.87 -6.93 -6.57
C ALA A 49 6.59 -5.43 -6.71
N ASP A 50 7.53 -4.61 -6.25
CA ASP A 50 7.49 -3.16 -6.34
C ASP A 50 7.87 -2.69 -7.75
N CYS A 51 7.12 -1.75 -8.30
CA CYS A 51 7.46 -1.04 -9.53
C CYS A 51 7.98 0.37 -9.19
N LEU A 52 8.85 0.94 -10.03
CA LEU A 52 9.38 2.30 -9.84
C LEU A 52 8.26 3.34 -9.63
N GLU A 53 7.18 3.20 -10.39
CA GLU A 53 6.00 4.06 -10.33
C GLU A 53 5.23 3.92 -9.00
N THR A 54 5.22 2.71 -8.41
CA THR A 54 4.56 2.45 -7.12
C THR A 54 5.35 3.09 -5.98
N LEU A 55 6.68 3.10 -6.07
CA LEU A 55 7.54 3.71 -5.05
C LEU A 55 7.36 5.24 -5.02
N GLU A 56 7.41 5.90 -6.17
CA GLU A 56 7.28 7.37 -6.24
C GLU A 56 5.88 7.82 -5.77
N GLU A 57 4.81 7.16 -6.22
CA GLU A 57 3.45 7.56 -5.83
C GLU A 57 3.10 7.20 -4.38
N ILE A 58 3.46 5.99 -3.93
CA ILE A 58 3.00 5.46 -2.64
C ILE A 58 3.99 5.72 -1.50
N ALA A 59 5.30 5.65 -1.74
CA ALA A 59 6.26 5.86 -0.67
C ALA A 59 6.53 7.35 -0.41
N GLU A 60 6.51 8.19 -1.46
CA GLU A 60 6.86 9.61 -1.36
C GLU A 60 5.62 10.51 -1.35
N GLN A 61 4.82 10.54 -2.43
CA GLN A 61 3.71 11.51 -2.52
C GLN A 61 2.65 11.29 -1.42
N ASN A 62 2.31 10.05 -1.11
CA ASN A 62 1.36 9.73 -0.03
C ASN A 62 1.92 10.06 1.36
N ARG A 63 3.24 9.95 1.55
CA ARG A 63 3.91 10.34 2.79
C ARG A 63 3.80 11.84 3.01
N GLU A 64 4.07 12.63 1.98
CA GLU A 64 3.93 14.09 2.05
C GLU A 64 2.49 14.51 2.38
N VAL A 65 1.50 13.89 1.76
CA VAL A 65 0.08 14.16 2.04
C VAL A 65 -0.28 13.86 3.50
N PHE A 66 0.19 12.74 4.06
CA PHE A 66 -0.11 12.37 5.44
C PHE A 66 0.61 13.24 6.46
N LEU A 67 1.91 13.49 6.26
CA LEU A 67 2.72 14.31 7.16
C LEU A 67 2.30 15.78 7.10
N GLY A 68 2.03 16.31 5.90
CA GLY A 68 1.52 17.67 5.71
C GLY A 68 0.14 17.91 6.32
N ALA A 69 -0.65 16.85 6.51
CA ALA A 69 -1.96 16.91 7.17
C ALA A 69 -1.89 16.79 8.71
N GLY A 70 -0.69 16.67 9.30
CA GLY A 70 -0.50 16.56 10.76
C GLY A 70 -0.21 15.14 11.28
N GLY A 71 -0.03 14.17 10.39
CA GLY A 71 0.47 12.84 10.76
C GLY A 71 1.93 12.86 11.24
N LYS A 72 2.33 11.94 12.13
CA LYS A 72 3.68 11.95 12.73
C LYS A 72 4.65 10.97 12.07
N LYS A 73 4.17 9.78 11.67
CA LYS A 73 5.00 8.69 11.15
C LYS A 73 4.31 7.96 10.02
N TYR A 74 5.01 7.83 8.90
CA TYR A 74 4.60 7.09 7.71
C TYR A 74 5.66 6.04 7.38
N GLU A 75 5.25 4.78 7.25
CA GLU A 75 6.13 3.69 6.86
C GLU A 75 5.54 2.91 5.69
N TYR A 76 6.33 2.74 4.63
CA TYR A 76 5.98 1.84 3.53
C TYR A 76 6.54 0.45 3.81
N ILE A 77 5.72 -0.57 3.61
CA ILE A 77 6.12 -1.97 3.69
C ILE A 77 6.40 -2.43 2.25
N PRO A 78 7.66 -2.79 1.92
CA PRO A 78 8.02 -3.28 0.59
C PRO A 78 7.23 -4.54 0.21
N ALA A 79 7.06 -4.74 -1.09
CA ALA A 79 6.55 -6.00 -1.60
C ALA A 79 7.53 -7.15 -1.33
N LEU A 80 7.07 -8.38 -1.54
CA LEU A 80 7.89 -9.58 -1.34
C LEU A 80 9.08 -9.65 -2.30
N ASN A 81 8.98 -9.06 -3.50
CA ASN A 81 10.07 -8.90 -4.45
C ASN A 81 10.82 -10.22 -4.70
N ALA A 82 12.16 -10.21 -4.69
CA ALA A 82 13.00 -11.38 -4.91
C ALA A 82 13.42 -12.08 -3.60
N THR A 83 12.61 -12.01 -2.55
CA THR A 83 12.90 -12.73 -1.31
C THR A 83 12.93 -14.24 -1.54
N PRO A 84 13.87 -14.98 -0.93
CA PRO A 84 13.97 -16.43 -1.10
C PRO A 84 12.65 -17.16 -0.83
N GLU A 85 11.93 -16.75 0.22
CA GLU A 85 10.66 -17.34 0.65
C GLU A 85 9.56 -17.14 -0.40
N HIS A 86 9.52 -15.99 -1.06
CA HIS A 86 8.56 -15.71 -2.13
C HIS A 86 8.85 -16.56 -3.37
N ILE A 87 10.13 -16.68 -3.75
CA ILE A 87 10.54 -17.51 -4.88
C ILE A 87 10.23 -18.98 -4.60
N GLU A 88 10.53 -19.46 -3.39
CA GLU A 88 10.23 -20.82 -2.95
C GLU A 88 8.73 -21.11 -2.98
N MET A 89 7.91 -20.19 -2.44
CA MET A 89 6.45 -20.29 -2.51
C MET A 89 5.97 -20.39 -3.96
N MET A 90 6.47 -19.53 -4.87
CA MET A 90 6.12 -19.56 -6.29
C MET A 90 6.54 -20.88 -6.96
N ALA A 91 7.75 -21.39 -6.64
CA ALA A 91 8.24 -22.66 -7.15
C ALA A 91 7.36 -23.84 -6.68
N ASN A 92 6.99 -23.86 -5.41
CA ASN A 92 6.10 -24.87 -4.83
C ASN A 92 4.72 -24.87 -5.48
N LEU A 93 4.17 -23.68 -5.75
CA LEU A 93 2.89 -23.55 -6.47
C LEU A 93 2.96 -24.17 -7.88
N VAL A 94 4.04 -23.91 -8.63
CA VAL A 94 4.22 -24.46 -9.98
C VAL A 94 4.50 -25.97 -9.94
N ALA A 95 5.26 -26.45 -8.96
CA ALA A 95 5.61 -27.87 -8.81
C ALA A 95 4.38 -28.76 -8.60
N ALA A 96 3.30 -28.24 -7.98
CA ALA A 96 2.05 -28.97 -7.80
C ALA A 96 1.30 -29.29 -9.10
N TYR A 97 1.68 -28.67 -10.23
CA TYR A 97 1.05 -28.84 -11.54
C TYR A 97 1.99 -29.42 -12.60
N ARG A 98 3.15 -29.97 -12.19
CA ARG A 98 4.10 -30.68 -13.05
C ARG A 98 3.98 -32.18 -12.92
#